data_AF-A0A821X6V2-F1
#
_entry.id   AF-A0A821X6V2-F1
#
_cell.length_a   1.000
_cell.length_b   1.000
_cell.length_c   1.000
_cell.angle_alpha   90.00
_cell.angle_beta   90.00
_cell.angle_gamma   90.00
#
_symmetry.space_group_name_H-M   'P 1'
#
loop_
_entity.id
_entity.type
_entity.pdbx_description
1 polymer ?
#
loop_
_entity_poly.entity_id
_entity_poly.type
_entity_poly.pdbx_seq_one_letter_code
_entity_poly.pdbx_strand_id
1 'polypeptide(L)'
;SSRYHQSCYTILSGPDNPRQLVDCQIILVNPRQRSYGEEISSRLVCHGLVTSIILLREDFTLIEAVENAAHEQCLYGIIAMPMHEERRTASFHVLHGQTE
;
A
#
# COMPACT_ATOMS: atom_id res chain seq x y z
N SER A 1 8.30 -11.68 -17.95
CA SER A 1 7.91 -10.78 -16.84
C SER A 1 7.62 -11.48 -15.51
N SER A 2 7.20 -12.77 -15.49
CA SER A 2 6.83 -13.48 -14.24
C SER A 2 7.98 -13.76 -13.25
N ARG A 3 9.21 -13.98 -13.73
CA ARG A 3 10.35 -14.35 -12.86
C ARG A 3 10.82 -13.23 -11.94
N TYR A 4 10.69 -11.98 -12.35
CA TYR A 4 11.14 -10.82 -11.56
C TYR A 4 10.23 -10.59 -10.35
N HIS A 5 8.92 -10.68 -10.60
CA HIS A 5 7.89 -10.53 -9.57
C HIS A 5 8.07 -11.56 -8.45
N GLN A 6 8.27 -12.83 -8.80
CA GLN A 6 8.46 -13.90 -7.82
C GLN A 6 9.76 -13.76 -6.99
N SER A 7 10.81 -13.18 -7.58
CA SER A 7 12.08 -12.95 -6.88
C SER A 7 11.96 -11.90 -5.77
N CYS A 8 11.17 -10.84 -5.97
CA CYS A 8 11.04 -9.77 -4.99
C CYS A 8 10.15 -10.15 -3.81
N TYR A 9 9.04 -10.87 -4.05
CA TYR A 9 8.19 -11.39 -2.96
C TYR A 9 8.92 -12.39 -2.05
N THR A 10 9.84 -13.19 -2.61
CA THR A 10 10.56 -14.21 -1.84
C THR A 10 11.54 -13.61 -0.81
N ILE A 11 12.03 -12.38 -1.03
CA ILE A 11 13.02 -11.74 -0.15
C ILE A 11 12.38 -11.18 1.13
N LEU A 12 11.09 -10.83 1.09
CA LEU A 12 10.40 -10.18 2.22
C LEU A 12 9.68 -11.16 3.17
N SER A 13 9.45 -12.41 2.77
CA SER A 13 8.72 -13.42 3.55
C SER A 13 9.66 -14.33 4.35
N GLY A 14 10.39 -13.78 5.32
CA GLY A 14 11.15 -14.57 6.30
C GLY A 14 10.23 -15.17 7.39
N PRO A 15 10.49 -16.40 7.89
CA PRO A 15 9.55 -17.14 8.75
C PRO A 15 9.46 -16.68 10.22
N ASP A 16 10.09 -15.57 10.64
CA ASP A 16 10.26 -15.24 12.07
C ASP A 16 10.09 -13.72 12.37
N ASN A 17 8.92 -13.14 12.07
CA ASN A 17 8.59 -11.80 12.57
C ASN A 17 7.09 -11.70 12.99
N PRO A 18 6.77 -11.65 14.30
CA PRO A 18 5.39 -11.74 14.79
C PRO A 18 4.51 -10.51 14.55
N ARG A 19 5.01 -9.46 13.89
CA ARG A 19 4.21 -8.39 13.27
C ARG A 19 4.96 -7.89 12.04
N GLN A 20 4.58 -8.36 10.85
CA GLN A 20 5.16 -7.80 9.64
C GLN A 20 4.64 -6.37 9.50
N LEU A 21 5.42 -5.40 9.99
CA LEU A 21 5.12 -3.98 9.91
C LEU A 21 4.97 -3.61 8.44
N VAL A 22 3.81 -3.06 8.09
CA VAL A 22 3.52 -2.64 6.72
C VAL A 22 4.13 -1.25 6.53
N ASP A 23 5.13 -1.12 5.67
CA ASP A 23 5.72 0.19 5.37
C ASP A 23 4.78 1.07 4.55
N CYS A 24 4.02 0.46 3.63
CA CYS A 24 3.09 1.19 2.76
C CYS A 24 1.71 0.54 2.68
N GLN A 25 0.67 1.29 3.03
CA GLN A 25 -0.71 0.87 2.84
C GLN A 25 -1.30 1.56 1.61
N ILE A 26 -1.65 0.75 0.61
CA ILE A 26 -2.23 1.20 -0.66
C ILE A 26 -3.75 1.14 -0.54
N ILE A 27 -4.39 2.31 -0.57
CA ILE A 27 -5.82 2.51 -0.41
C ILE A 27 -6.45 2.67 -1.79
N LEU A 28 -7.24 1.69 -2.20
CA LEU A 28 -8.01 1.72 -3.44
C LEU A 28 -9.36 2.39 -3.18
N VAL A 29 -9.72 3.41 -3.95
CA VAL A 29 -11.05 4.05 -3.80
C VAL A 29 -12.18 3.26 -4.45
N ASN A 30 -11.85 2.34 -5.36
CA ASN A 30 -12.82 1.51 -6.05
C ASN A 30 -12.19 0.16 -6.43
N PRO A 31 -12.94 -0.96 -6.40
CA PRO A 31 -12.41 -2.29 -6.72
C PRO A 31 -11.76 -2.40 -8.09
N ARG A 32 -12.16 -1.56 -9.05
CA ARG A 32 -11.61 -1.53 -10.42
C ARG A 32 -10.12 -1.19 -10.44
N GLN A 33 -9.62 -0.47 -9.44
CA GLN A 33 -8.21 -0.07 -9.33
C GLN A 33 -7.30 -1.19 -8.81
N ARG A 34 -7.82 -2.41 -8.58
CA ARG A 34 -7.04 -3.50 -8.00
C ARG A 34 -5.75 -3.79 -8.77
N SER A 35 -5.84 -3.95 -10.09
CA SER A 35 -4.66 -4.21 -10.91
C SER A 35 -3.66 -3.05 -10.88
N TYR A 36 -4.13 -1.81 -10.81
CA TYR A 36 -3.26 -0.64 -10.68
C TYR A 36 -2.56 -0.60 -9.31
N GLY A 37 -3.28 -0.90 -8.23
CA GLY A 37 -2.72 -1.02 -6.88
C GLY A 37 -1.67 -2.13 -6.78
N GLU A 38 -1.90 -3.28 -7.42
CA GLU A 38 -0.95 -4.39 -7.49
C GLU A 38 0.32 -4.00 -8.28
N GLU A 39 0.20 -3.18 -9.32
CA GLU A 39 1.36 -2.63 -10.05
C GLU A 39 2.19 -1.69 -9.16
N ILE A 40 1.54 -0.80 -8.41
CA ILE A 40 2.21 0.09 -7.43
C ILE A 40 2.92 -0.75 -6.36
N SER A 41 2.21 -1.73 -5.76
CA SER A 41 2.76 -2.65 -4.77
C SER A 41 4.00 -3.36 -5.29
N SER A 42 3.94 -3.92 -6.49
CA SER A 42 5.09 -4.59 -7.11
C SER A 42 6.30 -3.68 -7.22
N ARG A 43 6.10 -2.41 -7.57
CA ARG A 43 7.21 -1.45 -7.69
C ARG A 43 7.81 -1.14 -6.32
N LEU A 44 7.00 -0.95 -5.29
CA LEU A 44 7.45 -0.65 -3.93
C LEU A 44 8.18 -1.84 -3.30
N VAL A 45 7.67 -3.06 -3.49
CA VAL A 45 8.32 -4.31 -3.07
C VAL A 45 9.70 -4.47 -3.74
N CYS A 46 9.84 -4.11 -5.01
CA CYS A 46 11.16 -4.08 -5.67
C CYS A 46 12.15 -3.08 -5.04
N HIS A 47 11.66 -2.09 -4.28
CA HIS A 47 12.48 -1.14 -3.53
C HIS A 47 12.69 -1.57 -2.06
N GLY A 48 12.24 -2.78 -1.69
CA GLY A 48 12.41 -3.33 -0.35
C GLY A 48 11.34 -2.92 0.67
N LEU A 49 10.23 -2.33 0.22
CA LEU A 49 9.12 -1.93 1.09
C LEU A 49 8.11 -3.06 1.26
N VAL A 50 7.65 -3.28 2.48
CA VAL A 50 6.51 -4.16 2.79
C VAL A 50 5.22 -3.40 2.49
N THR A 51 4.36 -3.95 1.65
CA THR A 51 3.12 -3.28 1.24
C THR A 51 1.87 -4.09 1.54
N SER A 52 0.77 -3.40 1.85
CA SER A 52 -0.57 -3.96 1.97
C SER A 52 -1.53 -3.19 1.08
N ILE A 53 -2.53 -3.86 0.52
CA ILE A 53 -3.56 -3.24 -0.31
C ILE A 53 -4.91 -3.37 0.41
N ILE A 54 -5.59 -2.24 0.59
CA ILE A 54 -6.93 -2.20 1.17
C ILE A 54 -7.91 -1.52 0.20
N LEU A 55 -9.16 -1.94 0.22
CA LEU A 55 -10.24 -1.25 -0.45
C LEU A 55 -10.88 -0.27 0.55
N LEU A 56 -11.01 0.99 0.15
CA LEU A 56 -11.77 1.99 0.89
C LEU A 56 -13.21 1.48 1.03
N ARG A 57 -13.66 1.33 2.27
CA ARG A 57 -15.03 0.96 2.54
C ARG A 57 -15.95 2.17 2.32
N GLU A 58 -17.17 1.93 1.87
CA GLU A 58 -18.14 2.98 1.55
C GLU A 58 -18.55 3.84 2.76
N ASP A 59 -18.37 3.32 3.97
CA ASP A 59 -18.64 3.99 5.23
C ASP A 59 -17.51 4.90 5.73
N PHE A 60 -16.36 4.93 5.05
CA PHE A 60 -15.20 5.73 5.43
C PHE A 60 -14.83 6.74 4.34
N THR A 61 -14.38 7.91 4.77
CA THR A 61 -13.74 8.90 3.91
C THR A 61 -12.28 8.53 3.64
N LEU A 62 -11.71 9.12 2.58
CA LEU A 62 -10.29 9.01 2.28
C LEU A 62 -9.39 9.47 3.45
N ILE A 63 -9.81 10.50 4.17
CA ILE A 63 -9.07 11.06 5.31
C ILE A 63 -9.03 10.02 6.43
N GLU A 64 -10.19 9.48 6.83
CA GLU A 64 -10.27 8.46 7.88
C GLU A 64 -9.50 7.18 7.51
N ALA A 65 -9.48 6.79 6.23
CA ALA A 65 -8.68 5.65 5.77
C ALA A 65 -7.17 5.90 5.93
N VAL A 66 -6.70 7.13 5.67
CA VAL A 66 -5.30 7.53 5.87
C VAL A 66 -4.96 7.60 7.37
N GLU A 67 -5.88 8.09 8.21
CA GLU A 67 -5.72 8.10 9.67
C GLU A 67 -5.65 6.68 10.24
N ASN A 68 -6.49 5.77 9.76
CA ASN A 68 -6.43 4.35 10.14
C ASN A 68 -5.10 3.71 9.74
N ALA A 69 -4.60 4.01 8.53
CA ALA A 69 -3.27 3.56 8.10
C ALA A 69 -2.16 4.08 9.03
N ALA A 70 -2.27 5.32 9.51
CA ALA A 70 -1.30 5.90 10.43
C ALA A 70 -1.33 5.21 11.81
N HIS A 71 -2.51 4.82 12.30
CA HIS A 71 -2.66 4.05 13.55
C HIS A 71 -2.07 2.64 13.47
N GLU A 72 -2.05 2.04 12.28
CA GLU A 72 -1.42 0.73 12.05
C GLU A 72 0.13 0.80 11.98
N GLN A 73 0.73 1.93 12.40
CA GLN A 73 2.17 2.21 12.37
C GLN A 73 2.77 2.11 10.95
N CYS A 74 1.96 2.40 9.93
CA CYS A 74 2.43 2.46 8.56
C CYS A 74 3.25 3.72 8.32
N LEU A 75 4.32 3.65 7.53
CA LEU A 75 5.16 4.81 7.17
C LEU A 75 4.50 5.67 6.08
N TYR A 76 3.75 5.04 5.16
CA TYR A 76 3.18 5.71 4.01
C TYR A 76 1.76 5.23 3.68
N GLY A 77 0.84 6.17 3.49
CA GLY A 77 -0.48 5.93 2.92
C GLY A 77 -0.48 6.28 1.44
N ILE A 78 -0.89 5.36 0.57
CA ILE A 78 -0.84 5.55 -0.89
C ILE A 78 -2.24 5.47 -1.45
N ILE A 79 -2.72 6.54 -2.07
CA ILE A 79 -4.08 6.58 -2.60
C ILE A 79 -4.07 6.27 -4.10
N ALA A 80 -4.85 5.27 -4.52
CA ALA A 80 -5.06 4.91 -5.92
C ALA A 80 -6.49 5.25 -6.35
N MET A 81 -6.62 6.34 -7.14
CA MET A 81 -7.88 6.81 -7.74
C MET A 81 -7.94 6.49 -9.24
N PRO A 82 -9.12 6.48 -9.88
CA PRO A 82 -9.22 6.31 -11.33
C PRO A 82 -8.36 7.31 -12.12
N MET A 83 -8.36 8.59 -11.73
CA MET A 83 -7.52 9.62 -12.35
C MET A 83 -6.01 9.33 -12.20
N HIS A 84 -5.61 8.67 -11.11
CA HIS A 84 -4.22 8.25 -10.88
C HIS A 84 -3.80 7.17 -11.86
N GLU A 85 -4.67 6.20 -12.11
CA GLU A 85 -4.46 5.12 -13.08
C GLU A 85 -4.31 5.66 -14.50
N GLU A 86 -5.22 6.57 -14.92
CA GLU A 86 -5.18 7.22 -16.24
C GLU A 86 -3.88 8.00 -16.46
N ARG A 87 -3.39 8.70 -15.44
CA ARG A 87 -2.19 9.54 -15.52
C ARG A 87 -0.91 8.80 -15.15
N ARG A 88 -0.99 7.55 -14.71
CA ARG A 88 0.13 6.76 -14.16
C ARG A 88 0.82 7.46 -12.98
N THR A 89 0.05 8.11 -12.11
CA THR A 89 0.54 8.80 -10.89
C THR A 89 -0.06 8.19 -9.63
N ALA A 90 0.44 8.53 -8.44
CA ALA A 90 -0.19 8.18 -7.16
C ALA A 90 0.11 9.27 -6.12
N SER A 91 -0.78 9.42 -5.13
CA SER A 91 -0.54 10.32 -4.00
C SER A 91 0.05 9.54 -2.84
N PHE A 92 1.19 10.01 -2.33
CA PHE A 92 1.86 9.46 -1.16
C PHE A 92 1.65 10.40 0.01
N HIS A 93 1.17 9.84 1.12
CA HIS A 93 1.01 10.51 2.40
C HIS A 93 2.08 9.95 3.33
N VAL A 94 2.99 10.79 3.80
CA VAL A 94 3.97 10.40 4.82
C VAL A 94 3.24 10.36 6.16
N LEU A 95 3.12 9.17 6.72
CA LEU A 95 2.43 8.92 7.97
C LEU A 95 3.50 8.85 9.06
N HIS A 96 3.51 9.85 9.93
CA HIS A 96 4.47 9.94 11.03
C HIS A 96 3.84 9.52 12.37
N GLY A 97 2.73 8.77 12.32
CA GLY A 97 1.84 8.51 13.46
C GLY A 97 2.60 8.09 14.71
N GLN A 98 2.85 9.06 15.60
CA GLN A 98 3.15 8.81 16.99
C GLN A 98 1.80 8.64 17.67
N THR A 99 1.41 7.40 17.92
CA THR A 99 0.43 7.13 18.97
C THR A 99 1.20 7.16 20.28
N GLU A 100 1.13 8.28 21.01
CA GLU A 100 1.31 8.27 22.47
C GLU A 100 0.10 7.60 23.13
#